data_AF-A0A7C8NFP0-F1
#
_entry.id   AF-A0A7C8NFP0-F1
#
_cell.length_a   1.000
_cell.length_b   1.000
_cell.length_c   1.000
_cell.angle_alpha   90.00
_cell.angle_beta   90.00
_cell.angle_gamma   90.00
#
_symmetry.space_group_name_H-M   'P 1'
#
loop_
_entity.id
_entity.type
_entity.pdbx_description
1 polymer ?
#
loop_
_entity_poly.entity_id
_entity_poly.type
_entity_poly.pdbx_seq_one_letter_code
_entity_poly.pdbx_strand_id
1 'polypeptide(L)'
;MHSASSSNRSPPQSRSGSPWYSRFPCIDPADDYSQNWPPQMLRITDPEIWRLVVLPKTGRSPLDPSDVRQNERIEYLGHGILTALVSDFLYFQFIEYTESGLLAMREALLDPVVLSNVCQRIDLPQCLPTAPADRYSDEQSLALLFEAYIGGLYHNHGAEGYSSLRDWFYFLIKPYAMMCKNNYDQYIDSHRDSRNAQFASPSRRGGYSSSGHPSYGLADPYMIARPGTAAPDFGAYGTSHGAGRGTGDYIQELKEFCEKRRWAQPVYFDTNNQKNGDFIEWFSSVSIDGGFIAESTDWAKSKKMARATASKMALNKLRNL
;
A
#
# COMPACT_ATOMS: atom_id res chain seq x y z
N MET A 1 -43.53 6.47 -35.08
CA MET A 1 -42.48 5.45 -35.18
C MET A 1 -41.17 6.14 -35.56
N HIS A 2 -40.36 6.53 -34.57
CA HIS A 2 -38.96 6.90 -34.81
C HIS A 2 -38.13 6.30 -33.67
N SER A 3 -37.34 5.32 -34.05
CA SER A 3 -36.44 4.51 -33.23
C SER A 3 -35.18 5.30 -32.90
N ALA A 4 -34.88 5.43 -31.61
CA ALA A 4 -33.64 6.00 -31.10
C ALA A 4 -32.49 4.99 -31.26
N SER A 5 -31.42 5.39 -31.93
CA SER A 5 -30.16 4.62 -32.00
C SER A 5 -29.32 4.91 -30.76
N SER A 6 -29.30 3.97 -29.80
CA SER A 6 -28.34 3.94 -28.71
C SER A 6 -26.96 3.56 -29.26
N SER A 7 -26.01 4.49 -29.25
CA SER A 7 -24.61 4.20 -29.59
C SER A 7 -23.96 3.40 -28.45
N ASN A 8 -23.85 2.08 -28.63
CA ASN A 8 -22.99 1.21 -27.83
C ASN A 8 -21.52 1.64 -28.06
N ARG A 9 -20.95 2.42 -27.12
CA ARG A 9 -19.49 2.54 -27.00
C ARG A 9 -19.00 1.36 -26.17
N SER A 10 -18.34 0.41 -26.83
CA SER A 10 -17.61 -0.67 -26.16
C SER A 10 -16.53 -0.07 -25.24
N PRO A 11 -16.29 -0.63 -24.05
CA PRO A 11 -15.21 -0.19 -23.18
C PRO A 11 -13.84 -0.44 -23.86
N PRO A 12 -12.82 0.38 -23.57
CA PRO A 12 -11.51 0.26 -24.19
C PRO A 12 -10.92 -1.13 -23.89
N GLN A 13 -10.59 -1.86 -24.95
CA GLN A 13 -10.01 -3.19 -24.88
C GLN A 13 -8.64 -3.15 -24.20
N SER A 14 -8.47 -4.05 -23.22
CA SER A 14 -7.28 -4.25 -22.41
C SER A 14 -6.03 -4.55 -23.25
N ARG A 15 -4.94 -3.81 -23.04
CA ARG A 15 -3.60 -4.23 -23.49
C ARG A 15 -3.03 -5.24 -22.48
N SER A 16 -2.69 -6.43 -22.96
CA SER A 16 -2.32 -7.60 -22.14
C SER A 16 -0.89 -7.58 -21.57
N GLY A 17 -0.37 -6.42 -21.13
CA GLY A 17 1.02 -6.29 -20.69
C GLY A 17 1.28 -5.35 -19.53
N SER A 18 0.25 -4.74 -18.93
CA SER A 18 0.46 -3.81 -17.82
C SER A 18 0.77 -4.57 -16.52
N PRO A 19 1.73 -4.09 -15.69
CA PRO A 19 2.08 -4.68 -14.40
C PRO A 19 0.85 -5.00 -13.53
N TRP A 20 0.96 -5.97 -12.62
CA TRP A 20 -0.13 -6.37 -11.72
C TRP A 20 -0.72 -5.19 -10.91
N TYR A 21 0.06 -4.13 -10.72
CA TYR A 21 -0.33 -2.88 -10.06
C TYR A 21 -0.99 -1.84 -10.98
N SER A 22 -0.86 -1.95 -12.30
CA SER A 22 -1.45 -1.01 -13.26
C SER A 22 -2.94 -1.25 -13.54
N ARG A 23 -3.56 -2.14 -12.78
CA ARG A 23 -4.99 -2.49 -12.87
C ARG A 23 -5.69 -2.11 -11.58
N PHE A 24 -5.77 -0.82 -11.30
CA PHE A 24 -6.87 -0.31 -10.51
C PHE A 24 -8.02 -0.11 -11.50
N PRO A 25 -8.99 -1.03 -11.59
CA PRO A 25 -10.18 -0.76 -12.38
C PRO A 25 -10.83 0.53 -11.88
N CYS A 26 -11.62 1.17 -12.74
CA CYS A 26 -12.50 2.30 -12.40
C CYS A 26 -13.65 1.85 -11.47
N ILE A 27 -13.38 0.92 -10.55
CA ILE A 27 -14.29 0.53 -9.48
C ILE A 27 -14.26 1.68 -8.49
N ASP A 28 -15.43 2.17 -8.13
CA ASP A 28 -15.54 3.12 -7.03
C ASP A 28 -15.32 2.35 -5.73
N PRO A 29 -14.21 2.57 -5.00
CA PRO A 29 -14.03 1.92 -3.72
C PRO A 29 -15.11 2.33 -2.72
N ALA A 30 -15.91 3.37 -2.99
CA ALA A 30 -17.09 3.67 -2.19
C ALA A 30 -18.13 2.52 -2.16
N ASP A 31 -18.13 1.62 -3.15
CA ASP A 31 -19.11 0.52 -3.21
C ASP A 31 -18.89 -0.53 -2.09
N ASP A 32 -17.66 -0.65 -1.56
CA ASP A 32 -17.29 -1.59 -0.48
C ASP A 32 -16.85 -0.90 0.82
N TYR A 33 -16.67 0.43 0.83
CA TYR A 33 -16.17 1.20 1.97
C TYR A 33 -17.21 2.20 2.50
N SER A 34 -17.14 2.51 3.79
CA SER A 34 -18.14 3.26 4.58
C SER A 34 -18.71 4.54 3.92
N GLN A 35 -19.91 4.95 4.34
CA GLN A 35 -20.61 6.19 3.92
C GLN A 35 -19.79 7.51 3.98
N ASN A 36 -18.62 7.52 4.62
CA ASN A 36 -17.81 8.71 4.86
C ASN A 36 -16.48 8.72 4.07
N TRP A 37 -16.33 7.86 3.06
CA TRP A 37 -15.18 7.88 2.16
C TRP A 37 -15.55 8.58 0.83
N PRO A 38 -14.67 9.41 0.25
CA PRO A 38 -13.34 9.79 0.72
C PRO A 38 -13.41 10.73 1.94
N PRO A 39 -12.39 10.74 2.82
CA PRO A 39 -12.35 11.66 3.95
C PRO A 39 -12.27 13.11 3.45
N GLN A 40 -12.83 14.03 4.25
CA GLN A 40 -12.66 15.46 4.01
C GLN A 40 -11.18 15.85 4.00
N MET A 41 -10.77 16.69 3.05
CA MET A 41 -9.41 17.20 2.96
C MET A 41 -8.98 17.88 4.27
N LEU A 42 -7.74 17.59 4.69
CA LEU A 42 -7.09 18.34 5.75
C LEU A 42 -6.71 19.74 5.26
N ARG A 43 -6.84 20.74 6.14
CA ARG A 43 -6.57 22.13 5.81
C ARG A 43 -5.09 22.47 6.05
N ILE A 44 -4.48 23.12 5.06
CA ILE A 44 -3.23 23.87 5.21
C ILE A 44 -3.61 25.28 5.66
N THR A 45 -3.13 25.70 6.83
CA THR A 45 -3.51 26.99 7.44
C THR A 45 -2.70 28.16 6.89
N ASP A 46 -1.43 27.92 6.56
CA ASP A 46 -0.55 28.91 5.98
C ASP A 46 -0.93 29.15 4.50
N PRO A 47 -1.34 30.37 4.13
CA PRO A 47 -1.76 30.70 2.77
C PRO A 47 -0.62 30.62 1.75
N GLU A 48 0.63 30.88 2.15
CA GLU A 48 1.79 30.79 1.25
C GLU A 48 2.14 29.34 0.96
N ILE A 49 2.10 28.47 1.97
CA ILE A 49 2.26 27.02 1.76
C ILE A 49 1.16 26.53 0.81
N TRP A 50 -0.10 26.90 1.05
CA TRP A 50 -1.20 26.51 0.17
C TRP A 50 -1.01 26.99 -1.27
N ARG A 51 -0.62 28.26 -1.46
CA ARG A 51 -0.35 28.86 -2.77
C ARG A 51 0.73 28.07 -3.54
N LEU A 52 1.79 27.67 -2.84
CA LEU A 52 2.87 26.87 -3.43
C LEU A 52 2.44 25.44 -3.74
N VAL A 53 1.57 24.83 -2.92
CA VAL A 53 1.03 23.48 -3.16
C VAL A 53 0.18 23.45 -4.44
N VAL A 54 -0.70 24.44 -4.63
CA VAL A 54 -1.60 24.52 -5.79
C VAL A 54 -0.99 25.25 -6.98
N LEU A 55 0.34 25.35 -7.04
CA LEU A 55 1.04 25.98 -8.15
C LEU A 55 0.76 25.19 -9.44
N PRO A 56 0.18 25.81 -10.48
CA PRO A 56 -0.18 25.08 -11.69
C PRO A 56 1.07 24.60 -12.41
N LYS A 57 1.16 23.28 -12.67
CA LYS A 57 2.25 22.66 -13.43
C LYS A 57 2.14 22.89 -14.93
N THR A 58 0.92 23.09 -15.41
CA THR A 58 0.58 23.33 -16.80
C THR A 58 -0.11 24.68 -16.92
N GLY A 59 0.33 25.51 -17.87
CA GLY A 59 -0.23 26.84 -18.06
C GLY A 59 0.56 27.69 -19.06
N ARG A 60 -0.11 28.70 -19.63
CA ARG A 60 0.50 29.64 -20.60
C ARG A 60 1.24 30.80 -19.94
N SER A 61 0.98 31.08 -18.66
CA SER A 61 1.65 32.15 -17.93
C SER A 61 3.02 31.69 -17.40
N PRO A 62 4.08 32.52 -17.54
CA PRO A 62 5.36 32.23 -16.92
C PRO A 62 5.19 32.16 -15.39
N LEU A 63 5.66 31.08 -14.79
CA LEU A 63 5.74 30.94 -13.32
C LEU A 63 7.03 31.60 -12.82
N ASP A 64 7.01 32.15 -11.61
CA ASP A 64 8.24 32.61 -10.95
C ASP A 64 9.17 31.40 -10.73
N PRO A 65 10.41 31.42 -11.23
CA PRO A 65 11.38 30.35 -10.98
C PRO A 65 11.61 30.04 -9.50
N SER A 66 11.43 31.02 -8.61
CA SER A 66 11.51 30.80 -7.16
C SER A 66 10.37 29.94 -6.65
N ASP A 67 9.14 30.23 -7.06
CA ASP A 67 7.95 29.46 -6.68
C ASP A 67 8.02 28.03 -7.20
N VAL A 68 8.47 27.84 -8.45
CA VAL A 68 8.67 26.51 -9.03
C VAL A 68 9.65 25.69 -8.17
N ARG A 69 10.80 26.26 -7.83
CA ARG A 69 11.79 25.58 -6.97
C ARG A 69 11.24 25.28 -5.57
N GLN A 70 10.43 26.16 -5.01
CA GLN A 70 9.83 25.93 -3.69
C GLN A 70 8.78 24.81 -3.75
N ASN A 71 7.93 24.80 -4.77
CA ASN A 71 6.96 23.75 -5.00
C ASN A 71 7.64 22.39 -5.23
N GLU A 72 8.70 22.31 -6.04
CA GLU A 72 9.52 21.09 -6.21
C GLU A 72 10.11 20.57 -4.88
N ARG A 73 10.52 21.47 -3.98
CA ARG A 73 11.00 21.09 -2.63
C ARG A 73 9.88 20.57 -1.74
N ILE A 74 8.68 21.12 -1.84
CA ILE A 74 7.51 20.64 -1.11
C ILE A 74 7.09 19.27 -1.65
N GLU A 75 7.14 19.05 -2.96
CA GLU A 75 6.92 17.73 -3.58
C GLU A 75 7.92 16.70 -3.11
N TYR A 76 9.21 17.06 -3.09
CA TYR A 76 10.26 16.21 -2.54
C TYR A 76 9.99 15.80 -1.09
N LEU A 77 9.61 16.75 -0.23
CA LEU A 77 9.22 16.47 1.16
C LEU A 77 8.01 15.55 1.21
N GLY A 78 6.99 15.85 0.41
CA GLY A 78 5.75 15.10 0.32
C GLY A 78 5.96 13.65 -0.09
N HIS A 79 6.79 13.40 -1.09
CA HIS A 79 7.17 12.05 -1.51
C HIS A 79 7.79 11.23 -0.37
N GLY A 80 8.70 11.85 0.40
CA GLY A 80 9.32 11.19 1.56
C GLY A 80 8.30 10.84 2.64
N ILE A 81 7.42 11.78 2.99
CA ILE A 81 6.34 11.56 3.98
C ILE A 81 5.34 10.52 3.48
N LEU A 82 4.95 10.58 2.21
CA LEU A 82 4.03 9.63 1.59
C LEU A 82 4.61 8.21 1.58
N THR A 83 5.90 8.08 1.26
CA THR A 83 6.62 6.80 1.34
C THR A 83 6.59 6.23 2.76
N ALA A 84 6.83 7.07 3.77
CA ALA A 84 6.77 6.66 5.17
C ALA A 84 5.35 6.24 5.58
N LEU A 85 4.32 7.02 5.21
CA LEU A 85 2.91 6.72 5.49
C LEU A 85 2.46 5.40 4.87
N VAL A 86 2.82 5.14 3.60
CA VAL A 86 2.50 3.89 2.92
C VAL A 86 3.25 2.72 3.55
N SER A 87 4.56 2.86 3.81
CA SER A 87 5.35 1.83 4.48
C SER A 87 4.78 1.47 5.86
N ASP A 88 4.41 2.47 6.64
CA ASP A 88 3.82 2.33 7.97
C ASP A 88 2.46 1.62 7.89
N PHE A 89 1.60 2.02 6.95
CA PHE A 89 0.31 1.37 6.72
C PHE A 89 0.48 -0.12 6.38
N LEU A 90 1.35 -0.43 5.41
CA LEU A 90 1.57 -1.80 4.96
C LEU A 90 2.18 -2.67 6.06
N TYR A 91 3.11 -2.12 6.86
CA TYR A 91 3.74 -2.83 7.97
C TYR A 91 2.73 -3.32 9.02
N PHE A 92 1.73 -2.48 9.34
CA PHE A 92 0.71 -2.82 10.33
C PHE A 92 -0.43 -3.65 9.73
N GLN A 93 -0.86 -3.34 8.50
CA GLN A 93 -2.04 -3.94 7.90
C GLN A 93 -1.78 -5.32 7.28
N PHE A 94 -0.59 -5.55 6.73
CA PHE A 94 -0.23 -6.71 5.89
C PHE A 94 0.89 -7.54 6.52
N ILE A 95 0.65 -7.96 7.75
CA ILE A 95 1.56 -8.74 8.60
C ILE A 95 2.06 -10.06 7.98
N GLU A 96 1.27 -10.66 7.09
CA GLU A 96 1.53 -11.95 6.49
C GLU A 96 2.51 -11.89 5.30
N TYR A 97 2.86 -10.69 4.83
CA TYR A 97 3.73 -10.51 3.67
C TYR A 97 5.19 -10.36 4.06
N THR A 98 6.07 -10.85 3.19
CA THR A 98 7.51 -10.67 3.28
C THR A 98 7.90 -9.23 2.95
N GLU A 99 9.12 -8.84 3.30
CA GLU A 99 9.69 -7.53 2.92
C GLU A 99 9.55 -7.25 1.41
N SER A 100 9.87 -8.23 0.56
CA SER A 100 9.72 -8.10 -0.89
C SER A 100 8.27 -7.89 -1.35
N GLY A 101 7.30 -8.50 -0.67
CA GLY A 101 5.87 -8.28 -0.95
C GLY A 101 5.41 -6.89 -0.52
N LEU A 102 5.83 -6.45 0.67
CA LEU A 102 5.54 -5.10 1.16
C LEU A 102 6.18 -4.03 0.28
N LEU A 103 7.41 -4.24 -0.21
CA LEU A 103 8.09 -3.35 -1.14
C LEU A 103 7.31 -3.24 -2.46
N ALA A 104 6.91 -4.37 -3.04
CA ALA A 104 6.15 -4.40 -4.28
C ALA A 104 4.80 -3.68 -4.14
N MET A 105 4.09 -3.88 -3.02
CA MET A 105 2.85 -3.17 -2.72
C MET A 105 3.07 -1.67 -2.48
N ARG A 106 4.17 -1.29 -1.84
CA ARG A 106 4.53 0.13 -1.66
C ARG A 106 4.76 0.81 -3.00
N GLU A 107 5.54 0.21 -3.88
CA GLU A 107 5.81 0.75 -5.21
C GLU A 107 4.52 0.89 -6.05
N ALA A 108 3.62 -0.09 -5.93
CA ALA A 108 2.31 -0.04 -6.56
C ALA A 108 1.44 1.12 -6.04
N LEU A 109 1.43 1.36 -4.73
CA LEU A 109 0.63 2.44 -4.12
C LEU A 109 1.22 3.84 -4.37
N LEU A 110 2.53 3.92 -4.59
CA LEU A 110 3.26 5.14 -4.96
C LEU A 110 3.37 5.33 -6.48
N ASP A 111 2.62 4.55 -7.26
CA ASP A 111 2.55 4.72 -8.70
C ASP A 111 1.76 5.99 -9.06
N PRO A 112 2.23 6.82 -10.02
CA PRO A 112 1.53 8.05 -10.41
C PRO A 112 0.07 7.82 -10.83
N VAL A 113 -0.28 6.65 -11.38
CA VAL A 113 -1.67 6.31 -11.72
C VAL A 113 -2.53 6.22 -10.45
N VAL A 114 -2.00 5.64 -9.37
CA VAL A 114 -2.70 5.55 -8.08
C VAL A 114 -2.80 6.91 -7.43
N LEU A 115 -1.68 7.63 -7.34
CA LEU A 115 -1.63 8.94 -6.68
C LEU A 115 -2.52 9.96 -7.39
N SER A 116 -2.56 9.95 -8.73
CA SER A 116 -3.47 10.79 -9.49
C SER A 116 -4.94 10.45 -9.24
N ASN A 117 -5.28 9.15 -9.11
CA ASN A 117 -6.63 8.74 -8.76
C ASN A 117 -7.00 9.23 -7.36
N VAL A 118 -6.13 9.00 -6.35
CA VAL A 118 -6.32 9.46 -4.97
C VAL A 118 -6.50 10.99 -4.93
N CYS A 119 -5.67 11.73 -5.67
CA CYS A 119 -5.76 13.18 -5.83
C CYS A 119 -7.15 13.62 -6.31
N GLN A 120 -7.68 12.95 -7.33
CA GLN A 120 -9.02 13.22 -7.86
C GLN A 120 -10.12 12.90 -6.85
N ARG A 121 -9.98 11.83 -6.06
CA ARG A 121 -11.02 11.44 -5.08
C ARG A 121 -11.26 12.48 -4.01
N ILE A 122 -10.21 13.17 -3.58
CA ILE A 122 -10.33 14.22 -2.56
C ILE A 122 -10.68 15.59 -3.18
N ASP A 123 -11.03 15.64 -4.47
CA ASP A 123 -11.34 16.86 -5.23
C ASP A 123 -10.23 17.93 -5.21
N LEU A 124 -8.98 17.53 -4.94
CA LEU A 124 -7.83 18.44 -4.90
C LEU A 124 -7.61 19.20 -6.23
N PRO A 125 -7.82 18.61 -7.42
CA PRO A 125 -7.67 19.35 -8.68
C PRO A 125 -8.62 20.55 -8.83
N GLN A 126 -9.77 20.55 -8.12
CA GLN A 126 -10.70 21.69 -8.14
C GLN A 126 -10.13 22.93 -7.43
N CYS A 127 -9.08 22.75 -6.64
CA CYS A 127 -8.38 23.82 -5.94
C CYS A 127 -7.32 24.53 -6.81
N LEU A 128 -7.02 23.99 -8.00
CA LEU A 128 -6.05 24.62 -8.89
C LEU A 128 -6.58 25.96 -9.44
N PRO A 129 -5.75 27.01 -9.56
CA PRO A 129 -6.18 28.32 -10.08
C PRO A 129 -6.55 28.35 -11.57
N THR A 130 -6.47 27.24 -12.30
CA THR A 130 -6.54 27.19 -13.77
C THR A 130 -7.97 27.22 -14.35
N ALA A 131 -8.09 27.81 -15.54
CA ALA A 131 -9.35 27.90 -16.28
C ALA A 131 -9.89 26.52 -16.68
N PRO A 132 -11.22 26.35 -16.90
CA PRO A 132 -11.86 25.04 -17.17
C PRO A 132 -11.23 24.22 -18.31
N ALA A 133 -10.65 24.87 -19.32
CA ALA A 133 -10.03 24.21 -20.46
C ALA A 133 -8.63 23.63 -20.17
N ASP A 134 -7.94 24.13 -19.14
CA ASP A 134 -6.59 23.70 -18.73
C ASP A 134 -6.63 22.69 -17.57
N ARG A 135 -7.85 22.24 -17.17
CA ARG A 135 -8.06 21.29 -16.06
C ARG A 135 -7.72 19.84 -16.38
N TYR A 136 -7.38 19.54 -17.64
CA TYR A 136 -6.85 18.24 -18.01
C TYR A 136 -5.37 18.17 -17.63
N SER A 137 -5.11 18.09 -16.33
CA SER A 137 -3.78 17.75 -15.82
C SER A 137 -3.51 16.28 -16.15
N ASP A 138 -2.33 15.99 -16.71
CA ASP A 138 -1.90 14.62 -16.90
C ASP A 138 -1.74 13.89 -15.55
N GLU A 139 -1.74 12.54 -15.60
CA GLU A 139 -1.64 11.70 -14.41
C GLU A 139 -0.42 12.06 -13.55
N GLN A 140 0.71 12.38 -14.19
CA GLN A 140 1.94 12.76 -13.50
C GLN A 140 1.78 14.08 -12.72
N SER A 141 1.14 15.09 -13.30
CA SER A 141 0.89 16.38 -12.67
C SER A 141 -0.05 16.25 -11.47
N LEU A 142 -1.06 15.37 -11.56
CA LEU A 142 -1.98 15.10 -10.45
C LEU A 142 -1.31 14.32 -9.32
N ALA A 143 -0.43 13.38 -9.65
CA ALA A 143 0.40 12.69 -8.67
C ALA A 143 1.32 13.67 -7.93
N LEU A 144 2.02 14.54 -8.66
CA LEU A 144 2.87 15.58 -8.09
C LEU A 144 2.07 16.58 -7.22
N LEU A 145 0.87 16.96 -7.64
CA LEU A 145 -0.03 17.80 -6.84
C LEU A 145 -0.39 17.13 -5.50
N PHE A 146 -0.64 15.82 -5.52
CA PHE A 146 -0.91 15.08 -4.29
C PHE A 146 0.32 14.97 -3.39
N GLU A 147 1.50 14.72 -3.96
CA GLU A 147 2.76 14.76 -3.21
C GLU A 147 2.99 16.15 -2.60
N ALA A 148 2.83 17.23 -3.38
CA ALA A 148 2.92 18.60 -2.89
C ALA A 148 1.95 18.85 -1.73
N TYR A 149 0.71 18.37 -1.83
CA TYR A 149 -0.29 18.52 -0.77
C TYR A 149 0.11 17.81 0.53
N ILE A 150 0.59 16.57 0.46
CA ILE A 150 1.13 15.85 1.62
C ILE A 150 2.33 16.59 2.21
N GLY A 151 3.24 17.08 1.37
CA GLY A 151 4.39 17.88 1.78
C GLY A 151 3.98 19.18 2.47
N GLY A 152 2.95 19.85 1.94
CA GLY A 152 2.40 21.09 2.50
C GLY A 152 1.70 20.87 3.83
N LEU A 153 0.94 19.78 3.99
CA LEU A 153 0.33 19.41 5.27
C LEU A 153 1.39 19.18 6.35
N TYR A 154 2.44 18.42 6.02
CA TYR A 154 3.53 18.18 6.94
C TYR A 154 4.34 19.46 7.22
N HIS A 155 4.58 20.30 6.21
CA HIS A 155 5.28 21.57 6.39
C HIS A 155 4.51 22.54 7.30
N ASN A 156 3.18 22.56 7.18
CA ASN A 156 2.30 23.42 7.95
C ASN A 156 2.18 23.00 9.43
N HIS A 157 2.04 21.71 9.71
CA HIS A 157 1.75 21.20 11.06
C HIS A 157 2.95 20.53 11.75
N GLY A 158 4.05 20.31 11.02
CA GLY A 158 5.24 19.64 11.52
C GLY A 158 4.98 18.23 12.05
N ALA A 159 5.86 17.79 12.95
CA ALA A 159 5.77 16.47 13.58
C ALA A 159 4.51 16.30 14.45
N GLU A 160 3.98 17.38 15.03
CA GLU A 160 2.79 17.34 15.88
C GLU A 160 1.53 16.95 15.10
N GLY A 161 1.40 17.43 13.85
CA GLY A 161 0.29 17.07 12.97
C GLY A 161 0.42 15.70 12.30
N TYR A 162 1.55 15.00 12.45
CA TYR A 162 1.79 13.75 11.74
C TYR A 162 0.79 12.65 12.12
N SER A 163 0.36 12.59 13.38
CA SER A 163 -0.64 11.61 13.84
C SER A 163 -1.98 11.78 13.12
N SER A 164 -2.47 13.02 13.04
CA SER A 164 -3.72 13.34 12.34
C SER A 164 -3.62 13.12 10.83
N LEU A 165 -2.47 13.49 10.23
CA LEU A 165 -2.18 13.20 8.82
C LEU A 165 -2.18 11.70 8.54
N ARG A 166 -1.53 10.91 9.41
CA ARG A 166 -1.46 9.46 9.30
C ARG A 166 -2.84 8.83 9.34
N ASP A 167 -3.65 9.17 10.34
CA ASP A 167 -4.97 8.56 10.50
C ASP A 167 -5.90 8.92 9.33
N TRP A 168 -5.84 10.17 8.86
CA TRP A 168 -6.54 10.60 7.65
C TRP A 168 -6.08 9.84 6.41
N PHE A 169 -4.76 9.74 6.21
CA PHE A 169 -4.18 9.05 5.06
C PHE A 169 -4.52 7.56 5.05
N TYR A 170 -4.47 6.92 6.22
CA TYR A 170 -4.82 5.51 6.39
C TYR A 170 -6.25 5.23 5.93
N PHE A 171 -7.19 6.09 6.35
CA PHE A 171 -8.58 5.96 5.93
C PHE A 171 -8.75 6.19 4.42
N LEU A 172 -8.01 7.14 3.84
CA LEU A 172 -8.01 7.42 2.40
C LEU A 172 -7.45 6.24 1.58
N ILE A 173 -6.30 5.69 1.97
CA ILE A 173 -5.53 4.72 1.17
C ILE A 173 -6.02 3.27 1.33
N LYS A 174 -6.70 2.95 2.44
CA LYS A 174 -7.17 1.59 2.75
C LYS A 174 -7.83 0.85 1.57
N PRO A 175 -8.79 1.43 0.83
CA PRO A 175 -9.37 0.77 -0.35
C PRO A 175 -8.33 0.38 -1.40
N TYR A 176 -7.44 1.31 -1.77
CA TYR A 176 -6.38 1.05 -2.73
C TYR A 176 -5.43 -0.03 -2.22
N ALA A 177 -5.10 -0.01 -0.93
CA ALA A 177 -4.23 -1.02 -0.35
C ALA A 177 -4.86 -2.42 -0.37
N MET A 178 -6.14 -2.57 -0.05
CA MET A 178 -6.82 -3.88 -0.15
C MET A 178 -6.93 -4.37 -1.59
N MET A 179 -7.19 -3.48 -2.55
CA MET A 179 -7.16 -3.84 -3.97
C MET A 179 -5.76 -4.28 -4.40
N CYS A 180 -4.72 -3.54 -3.99
CA CYS A 180 -3.33 -3.86 -4.23
C CYS A 180 -2.97 -5.25 -3.68
N LYS A 181 -3.38 -5.55 -2.45
CA LYS A 181 -3.24 -6.85 -1.81
C LYS A 181 -3.88 -7.97 -2.64
N ASN A 182 -5.14 -7.80 -3.04
CA ASN A 182 -5.86 -8.80 -3.82
C ASN A 182 -5.19 -9.06 -5.18
N ASN A 183 -4.73 -8.00 -5.86
CA ASN A 183 -4.00 -8.12 -7.12
C ASN A 183 -2.65 -8.84 -6.92
N TYR A 184 -1.95 -8.53 -5.83
CA TYR A 184 -0.69 -9.17 -5.48
C TYR A 184 -0.88 -10.66 -5.18
N ASP A 185 -1.91 -11.03 -4.42
CA ASP A 185 -2.22 -12.43 -4.11
C ASP A 185 -2.54 -13.24 -5.37
N GLN A 186 -3.39 -12.70 -6.25
CA GLN A 186 -3.69 -13.34 -7.54
C GLN A 186 -2.44 -13.50 -8.42
N TYR A 187 -1.55 -12.51 -8.40
CA TYR A 187 -0.27 -12.59 -9.10
C TYR A 187 0.61 -13.70 -8.53
N ILE A 188 0.78 -13.76 -7.21
CA ILE A 188 1.58 -14.80 -6.56
C ILE A 188 0.99 -16.19 -6.80
N ASP A 189 -0.33 -16.37 -6.68
CA ASP A 189 -0.99 -17.67 -6.86
C ASP A 189 -0.82 -18.18 -8.30
N SER A 190 -1.05 -17.33 -9.30
CA SER A 190 -0.85 -17.69 -10.72
C SER A 190 0.60 -18.06 -11.07
N HIS A 191 1.58 -17.49 -10.36
CA HIS A 191 3.00 -17.76 -10.57
C HIS A 191 3.55 -18.87 -9.64
N ARG A 192 2.78 -19.30 -8.64
CA ARG A 192 3.10 -20.43 -7.77
C ARG A 192 2.99 -21.76 -8.52
N ASP A 193 1.97 -21.91 -9.35
CA ASP A 193 1.79 -23.09 -10.21
C ASP A 193 2.86 -23.17 -11.30
N SER A 194 3.34 -22.04 -11.81
CA SER A 194 4.42 -21.97 -12.78
C SER A 194 5.78 -22.37 -12.19
N ARG A 195 6.04 -22.03 -10.91
CA ARG A 195 7.24 -22.48 -10.18
C ARG A 195 7.18 -23.97 -9.82
N ASN A 196 6.01 -24.49 -9.47
CA ASN A 196 5.83 -25.92 -9.17
C ASN A 196 5.87 -26.80 -10.43
N ALA A 197 5.45 -26.30 -11.59
CA ALA A 197 5.54 -27.02 -12.87
C ALA A 197 6.99 -27.26 -13.32
N GLN A 198 7.94 -26.43 -12.89
CA GLN A 198 9.38 -26.62 -13.18
C GLN A 198 10.05 -27.70 -12.30
N PHE A 199 9.40 -28.14 -11.21
CA PHE A 199 9.87 -29.24 -10.35
C PHE A 199 9.18 -30.58 -10.63
N ALA A 200 8.28 -30.65 -11.61
CA ALA A 200 7.80 -31.92 -12.15
C ALA A 200 8.87 -32.50 -13.09
N SER A 201 9.66 -33.44 -12.58
CA SER A 201 10.67 -34.19 -13.35
C SER A 201 10.10 -34.68 -14.70
N PRO A 202 10.74 -34.37 -15.84
CA PRO A 202 10.30 -34.92 -17.11
C PRO A 202 10.69 -36.40 -17.14
N SER A 203 9.68 -37.25 -17.22
CA SER A 203 9.86 -38.64 -17.60
C SER A 203 10.46 -38.67 -19.01
N ARG A 204 11.66 -39.25 -19.12
CA ARG A 204 12.40 -39.40 -20.37
C ARG A 204 11.53 -40.03 -21.46
N ARG A 205 11.33 -39.33 -22.57
CA ARG A 205 11.34 -39.90 -23.93
C ARG A 205 11.55 -38.80 -24.95
N GLY A 206 12.55 -39.00 -25.81
CA GLY A 206 13.06 -38.01 -26.74
C GLY A 206 12.19 -37.78 -27.97
N GLY A 207 12.56 -36.73 -28.70
CA GLY A 207 12.02 -36.38 -30.01
C GLY A 207 12.28 -34.92 -30.32
N TYR A 208 13.38 -34.65 -31.05
CA TYR A 208 13.64 -33.35 -31.63
C TYR A 208 12.60 -33.06 -32.72
N SER A 209 11.93 -31.91 -32.67
CA SER A 209 11.41 -31.23 -33.86
C SER A 209 11.16 -29.74 -33.54
N SER A 210 11.74 -28.92 -34.41
CA SER A 210 11.70 -27.46 -34.46
C SER A 210 10.32 -26.94 -34.85
N SER A 211 9.82 -25.88 -34.18
CA SER A 211 9.25 -24.69 -34.84
C SER A 211 8.81 -23.62 -33.83
N GLY A 212 9.42 -22.44 -33.98
CA GLY A 212 8.91 -21.08 -33.74
C GLY A 212 8.06 -20.77 -32.50
N HIS A 213 8.65 -20.08 -31.52
CA HIS A 213 8.11 -18.81 -30.99
C HIS A 213 9.20 -18.09 -30.16
N PRO A 214 9.33 -16.74 -30.22
CA PRO A 214 10.38 -16.04 -29.49
C PRO A 214 10.11 -16.11 -27.99
N SER A 215 11.12 -16.53 -27.25
CA SER A 215 11.18 -16.48 -25.80
C SER A 215 11.09 -15.02 -25.34
N TYR A 216 9.97 -14.65 -24.73
CA TYR A 216 9.87 -13.41 -23.96
C TYR A 216 10.16 -13.74 -22.49
N GLY A 217 11.45 -13.71 -22.14
CA GLY A 217 11.89 -13.62 -20.75
C GLY A 217 11.55 -12.23 -20.21
N LEU A 218 10.40 -12.11 -19.56
CA LEU A 218 10.07 -10.92 -18.77
C LEU A 218 10.94 -10.89 -17.51
N ALA A 219 11.39 -9.69 -17.17
CA ALA A 219 12.45 -9.40 -16.23
C ALA A 219 12.23 -9.98 -14.82
N ASP A 220 13.35 -10.39 -14.24
CA ASP A 220 13.54 -10.79 -12.85
C ASP A 220 12.85 -9.79 -11.89
N PRO A 221 12.07 -10.23 -10.87
CA PRO A 221 11.52 -9.35 -9.84
C PRO A 221 12.56 -8.52 -9.07
N TYR A 222 13.87 -8.75 -9.26
CA TYR A 222 14.95 -7.86 -8.80
C TYR A 222 15.20 -6.62 -9.68
N MET A 223 14.52 -6.46 -10.83
CA MET A 223 14.72 -5.38 -11.80
C MET A 223 13.71 -4.23 -11.72
N ILE A 224 12.93 -4.10 -10.62
CA ILE A 224 12.18 -2.86 -10.36
C ILE A 224 13.12 -1.86 -9.68
N ALA A 225 14.14 -1.44 -10.42
CA ALA A 225 14.82 -0.18 -10.15
C ALA A 225 14.24 0.83 -11.13
N ARG A 226 13.47 1.81 -10.64
CA ARG A 226 13.23 3.03 -11.42
C ARG A 226 14.60 3.65 -11.73
N PRO A 227 14.97 3.90 -13.00
CA PRO A 227 16.14 4.71 -13.30
C PRO A 227 15.79 6.15 -12.91
N GLY A 228 16.30 6.66 -11.79
CA GLY A 228 16.23 8.10 -11.49
C GLY A 228 16.10 8.55 -10.03
N THR A 229 16.06 7.68 -9.02
CA THR A 229 15.97 8.14 -7.62
C THR A 229 17.09 7.52 -6.79
N ALA A 230 18.29 8.07 -6.95
CA ALA A 230 19.39 7.82 -6.05
C ALA A 230 19.01 8.32 -4.65
N ALA A 231 18.59 7.40 -3.77
CA ALA A 231 18.80 7.60 -2.35
C ALA A 231 20.33 7.61 -2.11
N PRO A 232 20.86 8.50 -1.26
CA PRO A 232 22.28 8.48 -0.95
C PRO A 232 22.66 7.12 -0.35
N ASP A 233 23.77 6.59 -0.87
CA ASP A 233 24.39 5.32 -0.52
C ASP A 233 24.71 5.27 0.98
N PHE A 234 23.82 4.65 1.76
CA PHE A 234 24.16 4.15 3.10
C PHE A 234 24.69 2.73 2.95
N GLY A 235 25.96 2.64 2.58
CA GLY A 235 26.75 1.44 2.78
C GLY A 235 26.70 1.01 4.25
N ALA A 236 26.66 -0.32 4.43
CA ALA A 236 26.87 -1.04 5.68
C ALA A 236 25.67 -1.21 6.64
N TYR A 237 24.71 -2.07 6.25
CA TYR A 237 24.21 -3.09 7.19
C TYR A 237 24.11 -4.45 6.47
N GLY A 238 24.64 -5.47 7.13
CA GLY A 238 25.02 -6.74 6.52
C GLY A 238 23.86 -7.55 5.96
N THR A 239 24.15 -8.23 4.86
CA THR A 239 23.36 -9.30 4.26
C THR A 239 23.18 -10.46 5.26
N SER A 240 22.07 -10.45 6.00
CA SER A 240 21.55 -11.67 6.61
C SER A 240 20.38 -12.17 5.75
N HIS A 241 20.57 -13.33 5.14
CA HIS A 241 19.55 -14.03 4.38
C HIS A 241 18.42 -14.45 5.33
N GLY A 242 17.32 -13.70 5.33
CA GLY A 242 16.10 -14.02 6.09
C GLY A 242 15.09 -14.76 5.24
N ALA A 243 15.07 -16.10 5.35
CA ALA A 243 13.93 -16.90 4.90
C ALA A 243 12.65 -16.42 5.61
N GLY A 244 11.55 -16.28 4.86
CA GLY A 244 10.27 -15.75 5.35
C GLY A 244 9.77 -16.50 6.60
N ARG A 245 9.45 -15.74 7.66
CA ARG A 245 8.95 -16.24 8.94
C ARG A 245 7.43 -16.44 8.89
N GLY A 246 6.96 -17.58 9.37
CA GLY A 246 5.55 -17.98 9.31
C GLY A 246 4.74 -17.46 10.50
N THR A 247 3.41 -17.46 10.37
CA THR A 247 2.43 -17.07 11.40
C THR A 247 2.58 -17.83 12.73
N GLY A 248 3.30 -18.96 12.75
CA GLY A 248 3.60 -19.72 13.97
C GLY A 248 4.70 -19.12 14.85
N ASP A 249 5.47 -18.16 14.33
CA ASP A 249 6.72 -17.75 14.95
C ASP A 249 6.50 -16.77 16.11
N TYR A 250 5.49 -15.90 16.03
CA TYR A 250 5.24 -14.87 17.06
C TYR A 250 4.73 -15.43 18.39
N ILE A 251 3.94 -16.51 18.36
CA ILE A 251 3.46 -17.16 19.59
C ILE A 251 4.65 -17.78 20.35
N GLN A 252 5.55 -18.43 19.60
CA GLN A 252 6.74 -19.04 20.16
C GLN A 252 7.72 -17.97 20.66
N GLU A 253 7.91 -16.91 19.90
CA GLU A 253 8.79 -15.79 20.26
C GLU A 253 8.32 -15.06 21.52
N LEU A 254 7.00 -14.88 21.73
CA LEU A 254 6.49 -14.28 22.96
C LEU A 254 6.74 -15.19 24.18
N LYS A 255 6.61 -16.52 24.02
CA LYS A 255 6.95 -17.46 25.09
C LYS A 255 8.43 -17.38 25.46
N GLU A 256 9.31 -17.43 24.45
CA GLU A 256 10.76 -17.31 24.67
C GLU A 256 11.14 -15.96 25.29
N PHE A 257 10.43 -14.88 24.94
CA PHE A 257 10.62 -13.56 25.54
C PHE A 257 10.25 -13.55 27.03
N CYS A 258 9.12 -14.17 27.39
CA CYS A 258 8.69 -14.31 28.80
C CYS A 258 9.68 -15.17 29.59
N GLU A 259 10.14 -16.29 29.02
CA GLU A 259 11.12 -17.18 29.65
C GLU A 259 12.45 -16.48 29.94
N LYS A 260 12.98 -15.73 28.97
CA LYS A 260 14.23 -14.97 29.15
C LYS A 260 14.13 -13.93 30.25
N ARG A 261 12.96 -13.33 30.45
CA ARG A 261 12.70 -12.33 31.50
C ARG A 261 12.17 -12.92 32.81
N ARG A 262 12.02 -14.25 32.90
CA ARG A 262 11.43 -14.99 34.03
C ARG A 262 10.01 -14.52 34.40
N TRP A 263 9.23 -14.11 33.40
CA TRP A 263 7.80 -13.80 33.56
C TRP A 263 6.94 -15.06 33.44
N ALA A 264 5.69 -15.01 33.90
CA ALA A 264 4.75 -16.09 33.66
C ALA A 264 4.52 -16.28 32.15
N GLN A 265 4.18 -17.51 31.76
CA GLN A 265 3.87 -17.83 30.37
C GLN A 265 2.62 -17.07 29.90
N PRO A 266 2.58 -16.60 28.64
CA PRO A 266 1.45 -15.86 28.11
C PRO A 266 0.18 -16.71 28.07
N VAL A 267 -0.90 -16.18 28.65
CA VAL A 267 -2.22 -16.80 28.67
C VAL A 267 -3.11 -16.11 27.65
N TYR A 268 -3.73 -16.89 26.76
CA TYR A 268 -4.60 -16.41 25.69
C TYR A 268 -6.08 -16.65 26.01
N PHE A 269 -6.91 -15.64 25.80
CA PHE A 269 -8.36 -15.75 25.84
C PHE A 269 -8.91 -15.57 24.43
N ASP A 270 -9.50 -16.63 23.87
CA ASP A 270 -10.06 -16.61 22.52
C ASP A 270 -11.58 -16.49 22.55
N THR A 271 -12.12 -15.54 21.79
CA THR A 271 -13.54 -15.34 21.55
C THR A 271 -13.86 -15.59 20.07
N ASN A 272 -15.01 -16.21 19.78
CA ASN A 272 -15.51 -16.32 18.42
C ASN A 272 -16.70 -15.39 18.19
N ASN A 273 -17.00 -15.12 16.92
CA ASN A 273 -18.11 -14.27 16.50
C ASN A 273 -19.48 -14.98 16.56
N GLN A 274 -19.57 -16.16 17.19
CA GLN A 274 -20.75 -17.04 17.28
C GLN A 274 -21.43 -17.38 15.95
N LYS A 275 -20.78 -17.17 14.80
CA LYS A 275 -21.26 -17.60 13.48
C LYS A 275 -21.00 -19.10 13.29
N ASN A 276 -21.66 -19.70 12.29
CA ASN A 276 -21.52 -21.12 11.99
C ASN A 276 -20.69 -21.36 10.73
N GLY A 277 -19.96 -22.49 10.69
CA GLY A 277 -19.22 -22.96 9.52
C GLY A 277 -17.98 -22.11 9.19
N ASP A 278 -17.75 -21.88 7.90
CA ASP A 278 -16.55 -21.18 7.39
C ASP A 278 -16.51 -19.68 7.74
N PHE A 279 -17.59 -19.14 8.32
CA PHE A 279 -17.70 -17.76 8.78
C PHE A 279 -17.29 -17.58 10.25
N ILE A 280 -16.82 -18.64 10.92
CA ILE A 280 -16.28 -18.53 12.28
C ILE A 280 -14.99 -17.72 12.21
N GLU A 281 -15.02 -16.58 12.88
CA GLU A 281 -13.84 -15.76 13.06
C GLU A 281 -13.46 -15.75 14.54
N TRP A 282 -12.17 -15.59 14.79
CA TRP A 282 -11.55 -15.68 16.10
C TRP A 282 -10.87 -14.37 16.45
N PHE A 283 -11.08 -13.92 17.67
CA PHE A 283 -10.38 -12.81 18.29
C PHE A 283 -9.65 -13.34 19.52
N SER A 284 -8.45 -12.86 19.80
CA SER A 284 -7.64 -13.36 20.92
C SER A 284 -7.00 -12.22 21.68
N SER A 285 -7.03 -12.30 23.01
CA SER A 285 -6.30 -11.39 23.90
C SER A 285 -5.24 -12.15 24.69
N VAL A 286 -4.12 -11.51 24.99
CA VAL A 286 -2.99 -12.09 25.72
C VAL A 286 -2.72 -11.34 27.02
N SER A 287 -2.57 -12.10 28.09
CA SER A 287 -2.18 -11.62 29.42
C SER A 287 -0.91 -12.30 29.90
N ILE A 288 -0.08 -11.55 30.62
CA ILE A 288 1.17 -12.00 31.23
C ILE A 288 1.17 -11.49 32.68
N ASP A 289 1.54 -12.35 33.64
CA ASP A 289 1.51 -12.05 35.09
C ASP A 289 0.14 -11.52 35.59
N GLY A 290 -0.95 -11.97 34.97
CA GLY A 290 -2.32 -11.53 35.30
C GLY A 290 -2.70 -10.15 34.76
N GLY A 291 -1.78 -9.45 34.09
CA GLY A 291 -2.03 -8.17 33.43
C GLY A 291 -2.36 -8.35 31.95
N PHE A 292 -3.39 -7.64 31.47
CA PHE A 292 -3.69 -7.55 30.03
C PHE A 292 -2.57 -6.81 29.31
N ILE A 293 -2.00 -7.43 28.27
CA ILE A 293 -0.90 -6.84 27.50
C ILE A 293 -1.40 -6.29 26.17
N ALA A 294 -2.03 -7.15 25.37
CA ALA A 294 -2.49 -6.83 24.02
C ALA A 294 -3.60 -7.77 23.55
N GLU A 295 -4.20 -7.43 22.42
CA GLU A 295 -5.19 -8.23 21.72
C GLU A 295 -4.93 -8.23 20.21
N SER A 296 -5.59 -9.12 19.49
CA SER A 296 -5.57 -9.14 18.03
C SER A 296 -6.17 -7.85 17.47
N THR A 297 -5.61 -7.31 16.38
CA THR A 297 -6.13 -6.09 15.75
C THR A 297 -7.46 -6.33 15.04
N ASP A 298 -7.66 -7.54 14.51
CA ASP A 298 -8.84 -7.93 13.74
C ASP A 298 -9.26 -9.38 14.03
N TRP A 299 -10.48 -9.70 13.60
CA TRP A 299 -11.02 -11.05 13.58
C TRP A 299 -10.27 -11.91 12.55
N ALA A 300 -9.81 -13.09 12.97
CA ALA A 300 -9.01 -14.00 12.15
C ALA A 300 -9.76 -15.29 11.80
N LYS A 301 -9.44 -15.89 10.65
CA LYS A 301 -10.04 -17.16 10.17
C LYS A 301 -9.69 -18.37 11.05
N SER A 302 -8.75 -18.25 11.98
CA SER A 302 -8.41 -19.33 12.91
C SER A 302 -7.91 -18.80 14.26
N LYS A 303 -8.12 -19.59 15.33
CA LYS A 303 -7.55 -19.31 16.67
C LYS A 303 -6.04 -19.07 16.63
N LYS A 304 -5.33 -19.86 15.83
CA LYS A 304 -3.87 -19.77 15.73
C LYS A 304 -3.43 -18.42 15.16
N MET A 305 -4.14 -17.92 14.14
CA MET A 305 -3.87 -16.60 13.58
C MET A 305 -4.20 -15.47 14.58
N ALA A 306 -5.37 -15.54 15.23
CA ALA A 306 -5.76 -14.54 16.23
C ALA A 306 -4.72 -14.42 17.36
N ARG A 307 -4.26 -15.57 17.88
CA ARG A 307 -3.21 -15.62 18.91
C ARG A 307 -1.87 -15.10 18.40
N ALA A 308 -1.48 -15.40 17.16
CA ALA A 308 -0.24 -14.90 16.58
C ALA A 308 -0.24 -13.37 16.48
N THR A 309 -1.36 -12.78 16.05
CA THR A 309 -1.53 -11.32 15.98
C THR A 309 -1.45 -10.70 17.37
N ALA A 310 -2.17 -11.25 18.35
CA ALA A 310 -2.11 -10.79 19.74
C ALA A 310 -0.68 -10.90 20.32
N SER A 311 0.03 -11.97 19.99
CA SER A 311 1.43 -12.19 20.42
C SER A 311 2.39 -11.16 19.85
N LYS A 312 2.23 -10.82 18.57
CA LYS A 312 3.04 -9.77 17.93
C LYS A 312 2.77 -8.40 18.54
N MET A 313 1.50 -8.05 18.77
CA MET A 313 1.14 -6.79 19.43
C MET A 313 1.73 -6.70 20.84
N ALA A 314 1.68 -7.80 21.60
CA ALA A 314 2.33 -7.88 22.91
C ALA A 314 3.85 -7.72 22.82
N LEU A 315 4.54 -8.42 21.90
CA LEU A 315 5.98 -8.27 21.69
C LEU A 315 6.38 -6.85 21.33
N ASN A 316 5.65 -6.19 20.42
CA ASN A 316 5.92 -4.80 20.04
C ASN A 316 5.75 -3.85 21.24
N LYS A 317 4.70 -4.04 22.04
CA LYS A 317 4.45 -3.24 23.24
C LYS A 317 5.52 -3.46 24.31
N LEU A 318 5.94 -4.71 24.52
CA LEU A 318 6.93 -5.09 25.53
C LEU A 318 8.38 -4.77 25.14
N ARG A 319 8.68 -4.63 23.84
CA ARG A 319 10.00 -4.21 23.33
C ARG A 319 10.20 -2.70 23.39
N ASN A 320 9.11 -1.94 23.41
CA ASN A 320 9.11 -0.49 23.53
C ASN A 320 9.01 0.01 24.98
N LEU A 321 9.04 -0.92 25.97
CA LEU A 321 9.08 -0.68 27.41
C LEU A 321 10.47 -1.04 27.97
#